data_AF-A0A8S2SFB8-F1
#
_entry.id   AF-A0A8S2SFB8-F1
#
_cell.length_a   1.000
_cell.length_b   1.000
_cell.length_c   1.000
_cell.angle_alpha   90.00
_cell.angle_beta   90.00
_cell.angle_gamma   90.00
#
_symmetry.space_group_name_H-M   'P 1'
#
loop_
_entity.id
_entity.type
_entity.pdbx_description
1 polymer ?
#
loop_
_entity_poly.entity_id
_entity_poly.type
_entity_poly.pdbx_seq_one_letter_code
_entity_poly.pdbx_strand_id
1 'polypeptide(L)'
;MFITIFLLLIAFVRSDIPRDIPSFSIDLDLDPIDRWSNVIPNFSQPMHEFNDEIRAKIPQVYIDVAEIIATQLDNYIPQPYHDELHSIARAISMLPA
;
A
#
# COMPACT_ATOMS: atom_id res chain seq x y z
N MET A 1 16.97 18.11 35.35
CA MET A 1 15.50 18.02 35.36
C MET A 1 14.83 18.97 34.37
N PHE A 2 15.19 20.26 34.33
CA PHE A 2 14.63 21.19 33.32
C PHE A 2 15.00 20.84 31.87
N ILE A 3 16.25 20.43 31.63
CA ILE A 3 16.74 20.07 30.27
C ILE A 3 16.01 18.83 29.73
N THR A 4 15.76 17.82 30.57
CA THR A 4 15.06 16.59 30.19
C THR A 4 13.58 16.83 29.88
N ILE A 5 12.92 17.73 30.63
CA ILE A 5 11.53 18.14 30.36
C ILE A 5 11.45 18.94 29.06
N PHE A 6 12.41 19.84 28.82
CA PHE A 6 12.49 20.63 27.59
C PHE A 6 12.73 19.75 26.35
N LEU A 7 13.62 18.76 26.44
CA LEU A 7 13.84 17.80 25.36
C LEU A 7 12.62 16.89 25.09
N LEU A 8 11.91 16.48 26.14
CA LEU A 8 10.63 15.75 26.02
C LEU A 8 9.55 16.60 25.34
N LEU A 9 9.47 17.89 25.66
CA LEU A 9 8.54 18.83 25.03
C LEU A 9 8.86 19.06 23.55
N ILE A 10 10.14 19.20 23.18
CA ILE A 10 10.54 19.32 21.76
C ILE A 10 10.23 18.03 21.00
N ALA A 11 10.46 16.86 21.60
CA ALA A 11 10.16 15.57 20.98
C ALA A 11 8.65 15.38 20.74
N PHE A 12 7.79 15.82 21.69
CA PHE A 12 6.34 15.81 21.55
C PHE A 12 5.83 16.83 20.51
N VAL A 13 6.41 18.03 20.44
CA VAL A 13 6.00 19.04 19.43
C VAL A 13 6.33 18.59 17.99
N ARG A 14 7.30 17.69 17.81
CA ARG A 14 7.71 17.18 16.49
C ARG A 14 6.78 16.10 15.92
N SER A 15 5.89 15.49 16.72
CA SER A 15 4.98 14.43 16.25
C SER A 15 3.83 14.96 15.39
N ASP A 16 3.52 16.25 15.50
CA ASP A 16 2.36 16.89 14.86
C ASP A 16 2.71 17.60 13.54
N ILE A 17 3.92 17.41 13.00
CA ILE A 17 4.23 17.86 11.64
C ILE A 17 3.33 17.06 10.70
N PRO A 18 2.41 17.71 9.95
CA PRO A 18 1.59 17.01 8.97
C PRO A 18 2.54 16.31 8.01
N ARG A 19 2.46 14.98 7.92
CA ARG A 19 3.14 14.28 6.83
C ARG A 19 2.44 14.73 5.55
N ASP A 20 3.20 15.37 4.67
CA ASP A 20 2.70 15.71 3.35
C ASP A 20 2.53 14.39 2.58
N ILE A 21 1.29 13.90 2.51
CA ILE A 21 0.97 12.67 1.79
C ILE A 21 0.87 13.05 0.32
N PRO A 22 1.64 12.42 -0.57
CA PRO A 22 1.62 12.77 -1.99
C PRO A 22 0.21 12.59 -2.57
N SER A 23 -0.23 13.60 -3.33
CA SER A 23 -1.49 13.56 -4.06
C SER A 23 -1.25 13.16 -5.50
N PHE A 24 -2.06 12.25 -6.01
CA PHE A 24 -2.02 11.80 -7.39
C PHE A 24 -3.35 12.07 -8.08
N SER A 25 -3.31 12.40 -9.37
CA SER A 25 -4.49 12.46 -10.20
C SER A 25 -4.65 11.14 -10.94
N ILE A 26 -5.85 10.59 -10.91
CA ILE A 26 -6.21 9.41 -11.70
C ILE A 26 -7.02 9.88 -12.90
N ASP A 27 -6.54 9.55 -14.09
CA ASP A 27 -7.25 9.84 -15.33
C ASP A 27 -8.25 8.71 -15.62
N LEU A 28 -9.54 9.01 -15.58
CA LEU A 28 -10.61 8.03 -15.82
C LEU A 28 -10.88 7.81 -17.31
N ASP A 29 -10.36 8.67 -18.17
CA ASP A 29 -10.47 8.52 -19.63
C ASP A 29 -9.48 7.48 -20.18
N LEU A 30 -8.45 7.12 -19.39
CA LEU A 30 -7.57 5.99 -19.68
C LEU A 30 -8.27 4.65 -19.47
N ASP A 31 -7.79 3.65 -20.20
CA ASP A 31 -8.16 2.25 -19.96
C ASP A 31 -7.90 1.88 -18.49
N PRO A 32 -8.81 1.14 -17.82
CA PRO A 32 -8.69 0.80 -16.40
C PRO A 32 -7.32 0.25 -15.99
N ILE A 33 -6.71 -0.54 -16.87
CA ILE A 33 -5.39 -1.15 -16.64
C ILE A 33 -4.26 -0.13 -16.53
N ASP A 34 -4.41 1.07 -17.10
CA ASP A 34 -3.37 2.09 -17.17
C ASP A 34 -3.54 3.24 -16.15
N ARG A 35 -4.71 3.33 -15.50
CA ARG A 35 -5.10 4.44 -14.62
C ARG A 35 -4.16 4.67 -13.43
N TRP A 36 -3.55 3.60 -12.95
CA TRP A 36 -2.67 3.62 -11.77
C TRP A 36 -1.18 3.68 -12.12
N SER A 37 -0.83 3.79 -13.40
CA SER A 37 0.55 3.74 -13.90
C SER A 37 1.44 4.85 -13.33
N ASN A 38 0.89 6.02 -13.01
CA ASN A 38 1.60 7.14 -12.38
C ASN A 38 1.72 7.02 -10.85
N VAL A 39 0.91 6.17 -10.22
CA VAL A 39 0.89 5.97 -8.76
C VAL A 39 1.81 4.83 -8.36
N ILE A 40 1.65 3.65 -8.99
CA ILE A 40 2.28 2.40 -8.57
C ILE A 40 3.82 2.50 -8.38
N PRO A 41 4.60 3.15 -9.26
CA PRO A 41 6.05 3.23 -9.10
C PRO A 41 6.50 3.91 -7.79
N ASN A 42 5.65 4.75 -7.18
CA ASN A 42 5.97 5.43 -5.92
C ASN A 42 5.81 4.53 -4.69
N PHE A 43 5.19 3.36 -4.85
CA PHE A 43 4.81 2.47 -3.75
C PHE A 43 5.41 1.06 -3.86
N SER A 44 6.22 0.77 -4.89
CA SER A 44 6.81 -0.55 -5.08
C SER A 44 7.59 -1.03 -3.86
N GLN A 45 8.58 -0.25 -3.44
CA GLN A 45 9.42 -0.56 -2.28
C GLN A 45 8.62 -0.64 -0.98
N PRO A 46 7.77 0.36 -0.63
CA PRO A 46 6.89 0.25 0.55
C PRO A 46 5.98 -0.98 0.54
N MET A 47 5.51 -1.43 -0.63
CA MET A 47 4.66 -2.62 -0.73
C MET A 47 5.44 -3.92 -0.52
N HIS A 48 6.70 -3.99 -0.98
CA HIS A 48 7.57 -5.14 -0.64
C HIS A 48 7.83 -5.20 0.86
N GLU A 49 8.20 -4.07 1.48
CA GLU A 49 8.43 -3.99 2.93
C GLU A 49 7.18 -4.38 3.73
N PHE A 50 6.01 -3.90 3.30
CA PHE A 50 4.73 -4.28 3.89
C PHE A 50 4.47 -5.78 3.79
N ASN A 51 4.70 -6.38 2.61
CA ASN A 51 4.51 -7.81 2.40
C ASN A 51 5.44 -8.66 3.28
N ASP A 52 6.70 -8.26 3.42
CA ASP A 52 7.67 -8.95 4.28
C ASP A 52 7.26 -8.86 5.75
N GLU A 53 6.83 -7.68 6.21
CA GLU A 53 6.33 -7.50 7.58
C GLU A 53 5.09 -8.33 7.87
N ILE A 54 4.14 -8.37 6.93
CA ILE A 54 2.92 -9.16 7.04
C ILE A 54 3.25 -10.64 7.16
N ARG A 55 4.12 -11.16 6.29
CA ARG A 55 4.55 -12.57 6.30
C ARG A 55 5.30 -12.95 7.58
N ALA A 56 6.05 -12.02 8.17
CA ALA A 56 6.75 -12.25 9.43
C ALA A 56 5.82 -12.27 10.65
N LYS A 57 4.71 -11.53 10.62
CA LYS A 57 3.83 -11.32 11.79
C LYS A 57 2.55 -12.15 11.76
N ILE A 58 2.04 -12.47 10.57
CA ILE A 58 0.78 -13.18 10.40
C ILE A 58 1.05 -14.68 10.22
N PRO A 59 0.44 -15.55 11.04
CA PRO A 59 0.53 -17.00 10.84
C PRO A 59 0.11 -17.42 9.43
N GLN A 60 0.89 -18.32 8.83
CA GLN A 60 0.71 -18.77 7.44
C GLN A 60 -0.72 -19.21 7.13
N VAL A 61 -1.42 -19.86 8.08
CA VAL A 61 -2.81 -20.30 7.90
C VAL A 61 -3.76 -19.16 7.50
N TYR A 62 -3.55 -17.94 7.99
CA TYR A 62 -4.40 -16.80 7.63
C TYR A 62 -4.06 -16.26 6.24
N ILE A 63 -2.79 -16.38 5.83
CA ILE A 63 -2.35 -16.04 4.47
C ILE A 63 -2.98 -17.03 3.48
N ASP A 64 -2.94 -18.34 3.78
CA ASP A 64 -3.52 -19.39 2.94
C ASP A 64 -5.04 -19.20 2.78
N VAL A 65 -5.74 -18.86 3.87
CA VAL A 65 -7.18 -18.56 3.82
C VAL A 65 -7.46 -17.31 2.96
N ALA A 66 -6.64 -16.26 3.10
CA ALA A 66 -6.80 -15.05 2.29
C ALA A 66 -6.58 -15.32 0.80
N GLU A 67 -5.60 -16.16 0.44
CA GLU A 67 -5.36 -16.57 -0.94
C GLU A 67 -6.56 -17.35 -1.52
N ILE A 68 -7.14 -18.29 -0.77
CA ILE A 68 -8.35 -19.01 -1.20
C ILE A 68 -9.51 -18.03 -1.44
N ILE A 69 -9.75 -17.09 -0.52
CA ILE A 69 -10.80 -16.08 -0.68
C ILE A 69 -10.55 -15.21 -1.90
N ALA A 70 -9.30 -14.77 -2.12
CA ALA A 70 -8.92 -13.95 -3.27
C ALA A 70 -9.25 -14.63 -4.60
N THR A 71 -9.02 -15.94 -4.73
CA THR A 71 -9.36 -16.67 -5.97
C THR A 71 -10.86 -16.66 -6.29
N GLN A 72 -11.72 -16.63 -5.26
CA GLN A 72 -13.16 -16.53 -5.49
C GLN A 72 -13.60 -15.10 -5.70
N LEU A 73 -13.03 -14.17 -4.95
CA LEU A 73 -13.38 -12.74 -4.98
C LEU A 73 -13.24 -12.16 -6.39
N ASP A 74 -12.28 -12.65 -7.16
CA ASP A 74 -12.06 -12.25 -8.56
C ASP A 74 -13.34 -12.32 -9.41
N ASN A 75 -14.19 -13.33 -9.19
CA ASN A 75 -15.43 -13.51 -9.93
C ASN A 75 -16.57 -12.56 -9.51
N TYR A 76 -16.40 -11.85 -8.39
CA TYR A 76 -17.42 -10.98 -7.81
C TYR A 76 -17.06 -9.49 -7.92
N ILE A 77 -15.83 -9.17 -8.31
CA ILE A 77 -15.41 -7.78 -8.53
C ILE A 77 -15.91 -7.34 -9.91
N PRO A 78 -16.75 -6.31 -10.00
CA PRO A 78 -17.23 -5.82 -11.28
C PRO A 78 -16.14 -5.01 -12.01
N GLN A 79 -16.27 -4.95 -13.33
CA GLN A 79 -15.52 -3.99 -14.13
C GLN A 79 -15.95 -2.54 -13.78
N PRO A 80 -15.05 -1.54 -13.81
CA PRO A 80 -13.63 -1.60 -14.21
C PRO A 80 -12.66 -1.98 -13.07
N TYR A 81 -13.15 -2.17 -11.85
CA TYR A 81 -12.30 -2.35 -10.65
C TYR A 81 -11.49 -3.64 -10.69
N HIS A 82 -12.00 -4.66 -11.36
CA HIS A 82 -11.29 -5.92 -11.59
C HIS A 82 -9.98 -5.66 -12.33
N ASP A 83 -10.03 -4.98 -13.48
CA ASP A 83 -8.85 -4.65 -14.28
C ASP A 83 -7.85 -3.74 -13.53
N GLU A 84 -8.36 -2.76 -12.77
CA GLU A 84 -7.52 -1.88 -11.96
C GLU A 84 -6.74 -2.66 -10.88
N LEU A 85 -7.41 -3.56 -10.14
CA LEU A 85 -6.77 -4.36 -9.11
C LEU A 85 -5.73 -5.32 -9.69
N HIS A 86 -6.01 -5.93 -10.84
CA HIS A 86 -5.05 -6.79 -11.54
C HIS A 86 -3.83 -6.02 -12.02
N SER A 87 -4.01 -4.79 -12.52
CA SER A 87 -2.90 -3.91 -12.90
C SER A 87 -1.97 -3.63 -11.72
N ILE A 88 -2.54 -3.23 -10.58
CA ILE A 88 -1.79 -2.94 -9.36
C ILE A 88 -1.05 -4.19 -8.86
N ALA A 89 -1.74 -5.33 -8.77
CA ALA A 89 -1.16 -6.59 -8.29
C ALA A 89 -0.01 -7.07 -9.20
N ARG A 90 -0.19 -6.98 -10.52
CA ARG A 90 0.86 -7.33 -11.49
C ARG A 90 2.08 -6.44 -11.33
N ALA A 91 1.88 -5.14 -11.21
CA ALA A 91 3.00 -4.21 -11.10
C ALA A 91 3.77 -4.42 -9.79
N ILE A 92 3.09 -4.61 -8.66
CA ILE A 92 3.76 -4.87 -7.36
C ILE A 92 4.50 -6.22 -7.37
N SER A 93 3.97 -7.25 -8.03
CA SER A 93 4.64 -8.57 -8.10
C SER A 93 5.81 -8.64 -9.08
N MET A 94 5.84 -7.78 -10.11
CA MET A 94 6.89 -7.75 -11.14
C MET A 94 8.07 -6.83 -10.81
N LEU A 95 7.93 -5.93 -9.82
CA LEU A 95 9.01 -5.01 -9.47
C LEU A 95 10.07 -5.74 -8.62
N PRO A 96 11.36 -5.63 -8.97
CA PRO A 96 12.43 -6.14 -8.11
C PRO A 96 12.54 -5.26 -6.85
N ALA A 97 12.77 -5.92 -5.71
CA ALA A 97 13.12 -5.27 -4.44
C ALA A 97 14.48 -4.53 -4.52
#